data_AF-A0A661QSJ3-F1
#
_entry.id   AF-A0A661QSJ3-F1
#
_cell.length_a   1.000
_cell.length_b   1.000
_cell.length_c   1.000
_cell.angle_alpha   90.00
_cell.angle_beta   90.00
_cell.angle_gamma   90.00
#
_symmetry.space_group_name_H-M   'P 1'
#
loop_
_entity.id
_entity.type
_entity.pdbx_description
1 polymer ?
#
loop_
_entity_poly.entity_id
_entity_poly.type
_entity_poly.pdbx_seq_one_letter_code
_entity_poly.pdbx_strand_id
1 'polypeptide(L)'
;MRKNLFFLVIPLMVLLGVCAMAGDPLEELMESFDKDYNAIKPPSEYSSVKSDYKLGQAALGAMYTTKTIGLLYRQNQQLLEKYDEMLQKYDKVIEQNRKIIRLLSSIAKNQGKKENQEAETRD
;
A
#
# COMPACT_ATOMS: atom_id res chain seq x y z
N MET A 1 -29.50 -3.48 -23.28
CA MET A 1 -28.48 -3.81 -22.26
C MET A 1 -27.14 -3.07 -22.41
N ARG A 2 -26.60 -2.84 -23.61
CA ARG A 2 -25.29 -2.13 -23.79
C ARG A 2 -25.23 -0.70 -23.22
N LYS A 3 -26.32 0.08 -23.27
CA LYS A 3 -26.34 1.47 -22.77
C LYS A 3 -26.22 1.58 -21.24
N ASN A 4 -26.74 0.61 -20.50
CA ASN A 4 -26.64 0.58 -19.03
C ASN A 4 -25.24 0.15 -18.57
N LEU A 5 -24.51 -0.61 -19.39
CA LEU A 5 -23.12 -0.99 -19.11
C LEU A 5 -22.19 0.22 -19.20
N PHE A 6 -22.37 1.08 -20.22
CA PHE A 6 -21.59 2.32 -20.35
C PHE A 6 -21.83 3.30 -19.20
N PHE A 7 -23.07 3.40 -18.71
CA PHE A 7 -23.41 4.26 -17.57
C PHE A 7 -22.76 3.84 -16.24
N LEU A 8 -22.33 2.58 -16.11
CA LEU A 8 -21.71 2.05 -14.88
C LEU A 8 -20.17 2.04 -14.97
N VAL A 9 -19.61 1.87 -16.17
CA VAL A 9 -18.16 1.86 -16.39
C VAL A 9 -17.53 3.26 -16.30
N ILE A 10 -18.24 4.30 -16.75
CA ILE A 10 -17.74 5.69 -16.71
C ILE A 10 -17.52 6.20 -15.27
N PRO A 11 -18.48 6.09 -14.32
CA PRO A 11 -18.23 6.52 -12.95
C PRO A 11 -17.15 5.68 -12.27
N LEU A 12 -17.03 4.39 -12.59
CA LEU A 12 -15.97 3.53 -12.07
C LEU A 12 -14.58 3.98 -12.57
N MET A 13 -14.45 4.36 -13.84
CA MET A 13 -13.22 4.90 -14.41
C MET A 13 -12.85 6.27 -13.81
N VAL A 14 -13.83 7.14 -13.57
CA VAL A 14 -13.59 8.43 -12.90
C VAL A 14 -13.15 8.21 -11.46
N LEU A 15 -13.77 7.28 -10.73
CA LEU A 15 -13.41 6.97 -9.35
C LEU A 15 -11.97 6.38 -9.25
N LEU A 16 -11.61 5.49 -10.18
CA LEU A 16 -10.26 4.94 -10.27
C LEU A 16 -9.23 6.02 -10.69
N GLY A 17 -9.60 6.94 -11.57
CA GLY A 17 -8.74 8.05 -12.00
C GLY A 17 -8.46 9.07 -10.88
N VAL A 18 -9.44 9.33 -10.01
CA VAL A 18 -9.26 10.24 -8.85
C VAL A 18 -8.35 9.61 -7.78
N CYS A 19 -8.40 8.28 -7.59
CA CYS A 19 -7.47 7.59 -6.68
C CYS A 19 -6.02 7.60 -7.18
N ALA A 20 -5.79 7.67 -8.50
CA ALA A 20 -4.44 7.75 -9.08
C ALA A 20 -3.81 9.16 -8.99
N MET A 21 -4.59 10.18 -8.60
CA MET A 21 -4.15 11.58 -8.50
C MET A 21 -3.72 11.98 -7.08
N ALA A 22 -3.76 11.08 -6.11
CA ALA A 22 -3.13 11.30 -4.81
C ALA A 22 -1.60 11.24 -5.01
N GLY A 23 -0.98 12.38 -5.30
CA GLY A 23 0.48 12.49 -5.44
C GLY A 23 1.20 11.94 -4.22
N ASP A 24 2.36 11.31 -4.43
CA ASP A 24 3.21 10.85 -3.33
C ASP A 24 3.63 12.07 -2.49
N PRO A 25 3.32 12.10 -1.18
CA PRO A 25 3.67 13.24 -0.34
C PRO A 25 5.19 13.47 -0.24
N LEU A 26 6.03 12.49 -0.60
CA LEU A 26 7.47 12.69 -0.76
C LEU A 26 7.82 13.46 -2.04
N GLU A 27 7.12 13.21 -3.14
CA GLU A 27 7.29 13.89 -4.43
C GLU A 27 6.93 15.38 -4.30
N GLU A 28 5.80 15.68 -3.67
CA GLU A 28 5.38 17.07 -3.38
C GLU A 28 6.41 17.80 -2.48
N LEU A 29 6.97 17.08 -1.50
CA LEU A 29 8.02 17.62 -0.65
C LEU A 29 9.32 17.90 -1.43
N MET A 30 9.67 17.06 -2.39
CA MET A 30 10.82 17.28 -3.27
C MET A 30 10.61 18.44 -4.24
N GLU A 31 9.42 18.58 -4.82
CA GLU A 31 9.08 19.69 -5.70
C GLU A 31 9.15 21.03 -4.96
N SER A 32 8.62 21.08 -3.74
CA SER A 32 8.73 22.28 -2.88
C SER A 32 10.18 22.59 -2.48
N PHE A 33 11.00 21.57 -2.20
CA PHE A 33 12.43 21.77 -1.96
C PHE A 33 13.14 22.37 -3.17
N ASP A 34 12.94 21.82 -4.38
CA ASP A 34 13.60 22.33 -5.59
C ASP A 34 13.21 23.78 -5.87
N LYS A 35 11.92 24.10 -5.72
CA LYS A 35 11.42 25.47 -5.85
C LYS A 35 12.10 26.42 -4.86
N ASP A 36 12.12 26.08 -3.57
CA ASP A 36 12.70 26.93 -2.53
C ASP A 36 14.23 27.06 -2.67
N TYR A 37 14.90 25.96 -3.05
CA TYR A 37 16.35 25.89 -3.24
C TYR A 37 16.81 26.77 -4.40
N ASN A 38 16.05 26.79 -5.49
CA ASN A 38 16.33 27.62 -6.66
C ASN A 38 15.95 29.08 -6.43
N ALA A 39 14.93 29.37 -5.61
CA ALA A 39 14.49 30.73 -5.31
C ALA A 39 15.54 31.57 -4.55
N ILE A 40 16.39 30.92 -3.74
CA ILE A 40 17.43 31.62 -2.97
C ILE A 40 18.73 31.84 -3.74
N LYS A 41 18.85 31.30 -4.96
CA LYS A 41 20.05 31.49 -5.79
C LYS A 41 20.11 32.94 -6.31
N PRO A 42 21.24 33.66 -6.14
CA PRO A 42 21.36 35.02 -6.64
C PRO A 42 21.34 35.05 -8.18
N PRO A 43 20.79 36.11 -8.79
CA PRO A 43 20.63 36.22 -10.25
C PRO A 43 21.95 36.39 -11.01
N SER A 44 23.03 36.79 -10.35
CA SER A 44 24.35 36.97 -10.96
C SER A 44 25.47 36.39 -10.11
N GLU A 45 26.52 35.94 -10.79
CA GLU A 45 27.69 35.29 -10.16
C GLU A 45 28.58 36.24 -9.36
N TYR A 46 28.43 37.55 -9.62
CA TYR A 46 29.13 38.67 -8.97
C TYR A 46 28.34 39.28 -7.81
N SER A 47 27.25 38.64 -7.39
CA SER A 47 26.45 39.10 -6.25
C SER A 47 27.26 39.03 -4.95
N SER A 48 27.23 40.10 -4.15
CA SER A 48 27.95 40.19 -2.87
C SER A 48 27.46 39.20 -1.82
N VAL A 49 26.26 38.62 -1.98
CA VAL A 49 25.65 37.66 -1.05
C VAL A 49 26.02 36.20 -1.34
N LYS A 50 27.12 35.97 -2.08
CA LYS A 50 27.51 34.63 -2.60
C LYS A 50 27.73 33.58 -1.50
N SER A 51 28.19 33.98 -0.32
CA SER A 51 28.33 33.08 0.84
C SER A 51 27.00 32.79 1.52
N ASP A 52 26.17 33.81 1.64
CA ASP A 52 25.01 33.80 2.52
C ASP A 52 23.90 32.92 1.95
N TYR A 53 23.70 32.93 0.63
CA TYR A 53 22.70 32.07 0.00
C TYR A 53 23.09 30.58 0.07
N LYS A 54 24.39 30.24 0.08
CA LYS A 54 24.85 28.85 0.23
C LYS A 54 24.58 28.33 1.63
N LEU A 55 24.77 29.18 2.64
CA LEU A 55 24.37 28.86 4.01
C LEU A 55 22.85 28.65 4.10
N GLY A 56 22.08 29.51 3.43
CA GLY A 56 20.63 29.33 3.27
C GLY A 56 20.25 28.00 2.61
N GLN A 57 20.95 27.61 1.53
CA GLN A 57 20.75 26.33 0.84
C GLN A 57 21.06 25.13 1.75
N ALA A 58 22.13 25.21 2.54
CA ALA A 58 22.48 24.17 3.49
C ALA A 58 21.43 24.04 4.60
N ALA A 59 20.95 25.17 5.15
CA ALA A 59 19.90 25.18 6.15
C ALA A 59 18.58 24.64 5.60
N LEU A 60 18.22 25.00 4.36
CA LEU A 60 17.05 24.48 3.66
C LEU A 60 17.17 22.96 3.45
N GLY A 61 18.32 22.48 2.99
CA GLY A 61 18.60 21.05 2.83
C GLY A 61 18.46 20.28 4.15
N ALA A 62 18.97 20.82 5.26
CA ALA A 62 18.83 20.21 6.58
C ALA A 62 17.35 20.14 7.02
N MET A 63 16.60 21.23 6.86
CA MET A 63 15.18 21.30 7.20
C MET A 63 14.35 20.29 6.40
N TYR A 64 14.53 20.24 5.08
CA TYR A 64 13.81 19.31 4.21
C TYR A 64 14.21 17.86 4.46
N THR A 65 15.49 17.59 4.79
CA THR A 65 15.93 16.25 5.23
C THR A 65 15.17 15.82 6.49
N THR A 66 15.02 16.69 7.50
CA THR A 66 14.24 16.38 8.69
C THR A 66 12.77 16.09 8.35
N LYS A 67 12.15 16.88 7.46
CA LYS A 67 10.78 16.63 7.00
C LYS A 67 10.65 15.27 6.30
N THR A 68 11.58 14.94 5.42
CA THR A 68 11.63 13.64 4.71
C THR A 68 11.72 12.49 5.70
N ILE A 69 12.62 12.56 6.67
CA ILE A 69 12.76 11.52 7.71
C ILE A 69 11.44 11.36 8.49
N GLY A 70 10.80 12.47 8.88
CA GLY A 70 9.52 12.42 9.58
C GLY A 70 8.37 11.86 8.74
N LEU A 71 8.39 12.06 7.42
CA LEU A 71 7.43 11.46 6.50
C LEU A 71 7.66 9.96 6.34
N LEU A 72 8.90 9.55 6.09
CA LEU A 72 9.28 8.13 5.99
C LEU A 72 8.96 7.36 7.27
N TYR A 73 9.21 7.96 8.43
CA TYR A 73 8.87 7.34 9.72
C TYR A 73 7.37 7.04 9.83
N ARG A 74 6.52 8.02 9.50
CA ARG A 74 5.06 7.86 9.53
C ARG A 74 4.57 6.82 8.52
N GLN A 75 5.10 6.83 7.30
CA GLN A 75 4.78 5.83 6.28
C GLN A 75 5.16 4.43 6.73
N ASN A 76 6.35 4.26 7.34
CA ASN A 76 6.79 2.97 7.88
C ASN A 76 5.87 2.49 9.01
N GLN A 77 5.43 3.39 9.90
CA GLN A 77 4.51 3.03 10.97
C GLN A 77 3.16 2.54 10.42
N GLN A 78 2.59 3.27 9.44
CA GLN A 78 1.35 2.84 8.78
C GLN A 78 1.52 1.49 8.06
N LEU A 79 2.67 1.27 7.44
CA LEU A 79 2.99 0.01 6.77
C LEU A 79 3.05 -1.15 7.76
N LEU A 80 3.66 -0.97 8.94
CA LEU A 80 3.69 -1.97 10.00
C LEU A 80 2.29 -2.31 10.51
N GLU A 81 1.44 -1.31 10.75
CA GLU A 81 0.05 -1.54 11.14
C GLU A 81 -0.72 -2.36 10.09
N LYS A 82 -0.46 -2.11 8.80
CA LYS A 82 -1.06 -2.88 7.71
C LYS A 82 -0.54 -4.31 7.64
N TYR A 83 0.75 -4.52 7.94
CA TYR A 83 1.30 -5.86 8.04
C TYR A 83 0.65 -6.66 9.18
N ASP A 84 0.47 -6.05 10.36
CA ASP A 84 -0.21 -6.71 11.47
C ASP A 84 -1.66 -7.07 11.13
N GLU A 85 -2.40 -6.16 10.48
CA GLU A 85 -3.75 -6.43 10.00
C GLU A 85 -3.78 -7.60 9.01
N MET A 86 -2.79 -7.65 8.11
CA MET A 86 -2.66 -8.70 7.11
C MET A 86 -2.33 -10.06 7.76
N LEU A 87 -1.42 -10.11 8.73
CA LEU A 87 -1.10 -11.33 9.49
C LEU A 87 -2.34 -11.91 10.17
N GLN A 88 -3.15 -11.07 10.84
CA GLN A 88 -4.40 -11.52 11.46
C GLN A 88 -5.39 -12.11 10.45
N LYS A 89 -5.45 -11.57 9.23
CA LYS A 89 -6.29 -12.12 8.16
C LYS A 89 -5.77 -13.47 7.69
N TYR A 90 -4.46 -13.62 7.55
CA TYR A 90 -3.85 -14.89 7.19
C TYR A 90 -4.09 -15.97 8.24
N ASP A 91 -4.01 -15.64 9.53
CA ASP A 91 -4.34 -16.58 10.62
C ASP A 91 -5.76 -17.11 10.50
N LYS A 92 -6.74 -16.24 10.20
CA LYS A 92 -8.13 -16.65 9.97
C LYS A 92 -8.26 -17.59 8.77
N VAL A 93 -7.54 -17.31 7.67
CA VAL A 93 -7.51 -18.18 6.49
C VAL A 93 -6.92 -19.55 6.83
N ILE A 94 -5.83 -19.58 7.60
CA ILE A 94 -5.22 -20.84 8.06
C ILE A 94 -6.22 -21.63 8.93
N GLU A 95 -6.92 -20.98 9.84
CA GLU A 95 -7.93 -21.62 10.68
C GLU A 95 -9.09 -22.20 9.84
N GLN A 96 -9.58 -21.44 8.87
CA GLN A 96 -10.61 -21.88 7.93
C GLN A 96 -10.13 -23.10 7.13
N ASN A 97 -8.91 -23.06 6.59
CA ASN A 97 -8.32 -24.18 5.85
C ASN A 97 -8.19 -25.43 6.73
N ARG A 98 -7.79 -25.30 7.99
CA ARG A 98 -7.76 -26.43 8.95
C ARG A 98 -9.15 -27.03 9.17
N LYS A 99 -10.20 -26.21 9.25
CA LYS A 99 -11.60 -26.70 9.38
C LYS A 99 -12.03 -27.45 8.11
N ILE A 100 -11.73 -26.92 6.94
CA ILE A 100 -12.01 -27.56 5.65
C ILE A 100 -11.34 -28.93 5.58
N ILE A 101 -10.04 -29.02 5.90
CA ILE A 101 -9.31 -30.29 5.91
C ILE A 101 -9.98 -31.31 6.84
N ARG A 102 -10.33 -30.90 8.07
CA ARG A 102 -11.02 -31.79 9.02
C ARG A 102 -12.35 -32.29 8.47
N LEU A 103 -13.16 -31.41 7.89
CA LEU A 103 -14.44 -31.79 7.28
C LEU A 103 -14.25 -32.78 6.14
N LEU A 104 -13.31 -32.51 5.22
CA LEU A 104 -12.98 -33.40 4.11
C LEU A 104 -12.49 -34.77 4.61
N SER A 105 -11.63 -34.81 5.63
CA SER A 105 -11.18 -36.06 6.24
C SER A 105 -12.32 -36.85 6.87
N SER A 106 -13.26 -36.18 7.55
CA SER A 106 -14.45 -36.84 8.11
C SER A 106 -15.38 -37.39 7.03
N ILE A 107 -15.58 -36.65 5.93
CA ILE A 107 -16.39 -37.10 4.79
C ILE A 107 -15.75 -38.33 4.15
N ALA A 108 -14.44 -38.28 3.85
CA ALA A 108 -13.71 -39.40 3.26
C ALA A 108 -13.76 -40.65 4.14
N LYS A 109 -13.60 -40.50 5.47
CA LYS A 109 -13.69 -41.61 6.42
C LYS A 109 -15.09 -42.22 6.49
N ASN A 110 -16.14 -41.41 6.39
CA ASN A 110 -17.52 -41.88 6.39
C ASN A 110 -17.91 -42.56 5.06
N GLN A 111 -17.35 -42.12 3.93
CA GLN A 111 -17.53 -42.78 2.64
C GLN A 111 -16.90 -44.18 2.65
N GLY A 112 -15.65 -44.32 3.08
CA GLY A 112 -15.01 -45.64 3.17
C GLY A 112 -15.69 -46.61 4.14
N LYS A 113 -16.33 -46.10 5.21
CA LYS A 113 -17.15 -46.94 6.11
C LYS A 113 -18.43 -47.45 5.46
N LYS A 114 -19.10 -46.64 4.64
CA LYS A 114 -20.32 -47.05 3.92
C LYS A 114 -20.01 -48.11 2.86
N GLU A 115 -18.92 -47.93 2.12
CA GLU A 115 -18.49 -48.90 1.10
C GLU A 115 -18.15 -50.27 1.72
N ASN A 116 -17.47 -50.31 2.86
CA ASN A 116 -17.16 -51.57 3.55
C ASN A 116 -18.41 -52.27 4.12
N GLN A 117 -19.39 -51.51 4.62
CA GLN A 117 -20.65 -52.09 5.13
C GLN A 117 -21.52 -52.64 4.00
N GLU A 118 -21.57 -51.97 2.85
CA GLU A 118 -22.29 -52.45 1.66
C GLU A 118 -21.63 -53.69 1.05
N ALA A 119 -20.29 -53.83 1.18
CA ALA A 119 -19.56 -55.03 0.78
C ALA A 119 -19.84 -56.24 1.71
N GLU A 120 -19.85 -56.04 3.03
CA GLU A 120 -20.14 -57.13 4.00
C GLU A 120 -21.60 -57.62 3.96
N THR A 121 -22.57 -56.80 3.55
CA THR A 121 -23.97 -57.24 3.38
C THR A 121 -24.27 -57.96 2.07
N ARG A 122 -23.29 -58.05 1.15
CA ARG A 122 -23.43 -58.73 -0.15
C ARG A 122 -22.80 -60.13 -0.18
N ASP A 123 -22.06 -60.51 0.87
CA ASP A 123 -21.58 -61.87 1.15
C ASP A 123 -22.53 -62.61 2.12
#